data_AF-A0A531N393-F1
#
_entry.id   AF-A0A531N393-F1
#
_cell.length_a   1.000
_cell.length_b   1.000
_cell.length_c   1.000
_cell.angle_alpha   90.00
_cell.angle_beta   90.00
_cell.angle_gamma   90.00
#
_symmetry.space_group_name_H-M   'P 1'
#
loop_
_entity.id
_entity.type
_entity.pdbx_description
1 polymer ?
#
loop_
_entity_poly.entity_id
_entity_poly.type
_entity_poly.pdbx_seq_one_letter_code
_entity_poly.pdbx_strand_id
1 'polypeptide(L)'
;MSQIAQDTPPLPTVGDRHVDPHSYPDGIAFLDGQYLPMSQAKVSVLDWGFLHSDATYDTVHVWNGRFFRLELHLDRFFGGLDKLRMTIPFDRDGVAEILHNCTALSGHRAAYV
;
A
#
# COMPACT_ATOMS: atom_id res chain seq x y z
N MET A 1 -53.64 -0.92 -25.75
CA MET A 1 -52.49 -0.36 -25.00
C MET A 1 -51.71 -1.53 -24.43
N SER A 2 -50.71 -2.04 -25.17
CA SER A 2 -49.90 -3.18 -24.74
C SER A 2 -48.86 -2.68 -23.75
N GLN A 3 -49.00 -3.06 -22.48
CA GLN A 3 -47.97 -2.85 -21.47
C GLN A 3 -46.82 -3.81 -21.76
N ILE A 4 -45.69 -3.24 -22.20
CA ILE A 4 -44.41 -3.94 -22.23
C ILE A 4 -43.98 -4.07 -20.77
N ALA A 5 -44.22 -5.23 -20.16
CA ALA A 5 -43.63 -5.57 -18.88
C ALA A 5 -42.11 -5.55 -19.06
N GLN A 6 -41.44 -4.61 -18.39
CA GLN A 6 -39.99 -4.49 -18.42
C GLN A 6 -39.39 -5.67 -17.65
N ASP A 7 -38.96 -6.68 -18.39
CA ASP A 7 -38.28 -7.86 -17.86
C ASP A 7 -36.92 -7.42 -17.31
N THR A 8 -36.88 -7.10 -16.02
CA THR A 8 -35.66 -6.60 -15.38
C THR A 8 -34.76 -7.80 -15.09
N PRO A 9 -33.52 -7.83 -15.62
CA PRO A 9 -32.63 -8.95 -15.37
C PRO A 9 -32.36 -9.10 -13.87
N PRO A 10 -32.24 -10.34 -13.37
CA PRO A 10 -32.00 -10.60 -11.95
C PRO A 10 -30.67 -9.99 -11.52
N LEU A 11 -30.61 -9.57 -10.25
CA LEU A 11 -29.38 -9.06 -9.66
C LEU A 11 -28.28 -10.14 -9.61
N PRO A 12 -27.01 -9.76 -9.74
CA PRO A 12 -25.90 -10.69 -9.58
C PRO A 12 -25.80 -11.21 -8.13
N THR A 13 -25.25 -12.41 -7.97
CA THR A 13 -24.96 -13.00 -6.65
C THR A 13 -23.73 -12.36 -6.02
N VAL A 14 -23.76 -12.11 -4.72
CA VAL A 14 -22.59 -11.69 -3.95
C VAL A 14 -21.67 -12.89 -3.74
N GLY A 15 -20.39 -12.75 -4.06
CA GLY A 15 -19.39 -13.79 -3.79
C GLY A 15 -18.89 -13.75 -2.35
N ASP A 16 -18.54 -14.92 -1.78
CA ASP A 16 -18.08 -15.04 -0.38
C ASP A 16 -16.68 -14.47 -0.13
N ARG A 17 -15.88 -14.32 -1.20
CA ARG A 17 -14.51 -13.80 -1.14
C ARG A 17 -14.12 -13.14 -2.45
N HIS A 18 -13.14 -12.24 -2.39
CA HIS A 18 -12.47 -11.75 -3.58
C HIS A 18 -11.54 -12.83 -4.16
N VAL A 19 -11.56 -12.99 -5.48
CA VAL A 19 -10.57 -13.77 -6.24
C VAL A 19 -9.79 -12.78 -7.09
N ASP A 20 -8.51 -12.63 -6.76
CA ASP A 20 -7.62 -11.71 -7.47
C ASP A 20 -7.00 -12.41 -8.70
N PRO A 21 -7.28 -11.96 -9.93
CA PRO A 21 -6.75 -12.59 -11.14
C PRO A 21 -5.32 -12.14 -11.49
N HIS A 22 -4.74 -11.16 -10.77
CA HIS A 22 -3.48 -10.55 -11.16
C HIS A 22 -2.27 -11.33 -10.67
N SER A 23 -1.19 -11.26 -11.45
CA SER A 23 0.15 -11.69 -11.03
C SER A 23 0.91 -10.50 -10.46
N TYR A 24 1.64 -10.71 -9.38
CA TYR A 24 2.38 -9.67 -8.67
C TYR A 24 3.88 -9.91 -8.80
N PRO A 25 4.70 -8.84 -8.86
CA PRO A 25 6.14 -8.99 -8.77
C PRO A 25 6.54 -9.47 -7.37
N ASP A 26 7.71 -10.12 -7.28
CA ASP A 26 8.30 -10.47 -6.00
C ASP A 26 8.65 -9.20 -5.22
N GLY A 27 8.29 -9.18 -3.94
CA GLY A 27 8.48 -8.03 -3.06
C GLY A 27 7.75 -8.21 -1.73
N ILE A 28 8.06 -7.34 -0.79
CA ILE A 28 7.50 -7.38 0.56
C ILE A 28 6.86 -6.03 0.88
N ALA A 29 5.63 -6.08 1.38
CA ALA A 29 4.92 -4.94 1.93
C ALA A 29 4.81 -5.08 3.44
N PHE A 30 4.84 -3.95 4.15
CA PHE A 30 4.46 -3.89 5.56
C PHE A 30 3.06 -3.29 5.66
N LEU A 31 2.10 -4.06 6.18
CA LEU A 31 0.69 -3.68 6.26
C LEU A 31 0.09 -4.22 7.56
N ASP A 32 -0.60 -3.38 8.33
CA ASP A 32 -1.26 -3.74 9.59
C ASP A 32 -0.34 -4.53 10.56
N GLY A 33 0.93 -4.12 10.67
CA GLY A 33 1.92 -4.75 11.55
C GLY A 33 2.57 -6.01 11.00
N GLN A 34 2.30 -6.39 9.75
CA GLN A 34 2.74 -7.65 9.16
C GLN A 34 3.59 -7.42 7.92
N TYR A 35 4.59 -8.27 7.71
CA TYR A 35 5.33 -8.36 6.45
C TYR A 35 4.67 -9.40 5.54
N LEU A 36 4.19 -8.97 4.39
CA LEU A 36 3.41 -9.78 3.47
C LEU A 36 4.05 -9.77 2.07
N PRO A 37 3.95 -10.87 1.29
CA PRO A 37 4.26 -10.81 -0.13
C PRO A 37 3.30 -9.83 -0.83
N MET A 38 3.76 -9.17 -1.90
CA MET A 38 2.96 -8.17 -2.63
C MET A 38 1.56 -8.66 -3.02
N SER A 39 1.41 -9.95 -3.37
CA SER A 39 0.11 -10.53 -3.71
C SER A 39 -0.93 -10.50 -2.59
N GLN A 40 -0.50 -10.44 -1.33
CA GLN A 40 -1.35 -10.47 -0.13
C GLN A 40 -1.53 -9.08 0.50
N ALA A 41 -0.79 -8.07 0.05
CA ALA A 41 -0.93 -6.70 0.54
C ALA A 41 -2.19 -6.06 -0.06
N LYS A 42 -3.28 -6.02 0.71
CA LYS A 42 -4.59 -5.48 0.30
C LYS A 42 -5.08 -4.45 1.31
N VAL A 43 -5.32 -3.23 0.86
CA VAL A 43 -5.95 -2.18 1.67
C VAL A 43 -7.47 -2.25 1.53
N SER A 44 -8.19 -1.76 2.54
CA SER A 44 -9.65 -1.62 2.47
C SER A 44 -10.05 -0.63 1.38
N VAL A 45 -11.12 -0.93 0.63
CA VAL A 45 -11.74 0.06 -0.29
C VAL A 45 -12.34 1.26 0.45
N LEU A 46 -12.47 1.16 1.77
CA LEU A 46 -12.95 2.23 2.64
C LEU A 46 -11.80 3.02 3.31
N ASP A 47 -10.55 2.73 2.96
CA ASP A 47 -9.40 3.49 3.44
C ASP A 47 -9.50 4.95 2.97
N TRP A 48 -9.20 5.90 3.86
CA TRP A 48 -9.30 7.34 3.56
C TRP A 48 -8.28 7.81 2.52
N GLY A 49 -7.10 7.20 2.51
CA GLY A 49 -6.09 7.39 1.48
C GLY A 49 -6.58 6.93 0.11
N PHE A 50 -7.48 5.94 0.04
CA PHE A 50 -8.11 5.53 -1.22
C PHE A 50 -9.34 6.40 -1.57
N LEU A 51 -10.26 6.60 -0.62
CA LEU A 51 -11.52 7.30 -0.88
C LEU A 51 -11.35 8.79 -1.19
N HIS A 52 -10.41 9.46 -0.51
CA HIS A 52 -10.25 10.92 -0.58
C HIS A 52 -8.83 11.36 -0.94
N SER A 53 -7.94 10.43 -1.26
CA SER A 53 -6.51 10.71 -1.41
C SER A 53 -5.93 11.41 -0.16
N ASP A 54 -6.53 11.18 1.01
CA ASP A 54 -6.09 11.75 2.28
C ASP A 54 -4.90 10.97 2.82
N ALA A 55 -3.77 11.13 2.14
CA ALA A 55 -2.52 10.44 2.41
C ALA A 55 -1.31 11.30 1.99
N THR A 56 -0.16 10.99 2.58
CA THR A 56 1.16 11.41 2.08
C THR A 56 2.03 10.18 1.88
N TYR A 57 2.99 10.27 0.98
CA TYR A 57 3.98 9.21 0.76
C TYR A 57 5.33 9.82 0.40
N ASP A 58 6.36 9.00 0.52
CA ASP A 58 7.66 9.26 -0.07
C ASP A 58 8.16 7.96 -0.72
N THR A 59 9.23 8.04 -1.48
CA THR A 59 9.84 6.92 -2.17
C THR A 59 11.34 7.03 -2.08
N VAL A 60 11.99 5.95 -1.67
CA VAL A 60 13.44 5.83 -1.61
C VAL A 60 13.92 4.75 -2.57
N HIS A 61 15.19 4.83 -2.93
CA HIS A 61 15.81 3.84 -3.79
C HIS A 61 16.91 3.07 -3.05
N VAL A 62 16.95 1.77 -3.30
CA VAL A 62 18.07 0.91 -2.94
C VAL A 62 18.88 0.64 -4.20
N TRP A 63 20.19 0.84 -4.12
CA TRP A 63 21.13 0.48 -5.17
C TRP A 63 22.29 -0.31 -4.60
N ASN A 64 22.59 -1.45 -5.22
CA ASN A 64 23.63 -2.37 -4.77
C ASN A 64 23.50 -2.76 -3.27
N GLY A 65 22.27 -2.89 -2.78
CA GLY A 65 21.94 -3.24 -1.39
C GLY A 65 22.09 -2.09 -0.39
N ARG A 66 22.14 -0.83 -0.84
CA ARG A 66 22.27 0.35 0.02
C ARG A 66 21.19 1.37 -0.32
N PHE A 67 20.51 1.91 0.69
CA PHE A 67 19.61 3.04 0.48
C PHE A 67 20.38 4.29 0.04
N PHE A 68 19.81 5.02 -0.90
CA PHE A 68 20.32 6.31 -1.32
C PHE A 68 19.58 7.44 -0.60
N ARG A 69 20.30 8.21 0.22
CA ARG A 69 19.80 9.42 0.92
C ARG A 69 18.56 9.19 1.80
N LEU A 70 18.40 7.99 2.39
CA LEU A 70 17.25 7.59 3.23
C LEU A 70 16.81 8.68 4.21
N GLU A 71 17.78 9.24 4.95
CA GLU A 71 17.54 10.28 5.95
C GLU A 71 16.73 11.47 5.41
N LEU A 72 17.03 11.94 4.19
CA LEU A 72 16.35 13.10 3.61
C LEU A 72 14.92 12.78 3.17
N HIS A 73 14.65 11.52 2.81
CA HIS A 73 13.31 11.07 2.48
C HIS A 73 12.48 10.87 3.74
N LEU A 74 13.08 10.37 4.83
CA LEU A 74 12.41 10.31 6.13
C LEU A 74 12.05 11.72 6.60
N ASP A 75 12.99 12.68 6.53
CA ASP A 75 12.73 14.06 6.93
C ASP A 75 11.58 14.67 6.11
N ARG A 76 11.52 14.39 4.81
CA ARG A 76 10.43 14.85 3.93
C ARG A 76 9.10 14.15 4.24
N PHE A 77 9.10 12.85 4.49
CA PHE A 77 7.92 12.07 4.85
C PHE A 77 7.29 12.59 6.16
N PHE A 78 8.08 12.72 7.22
CA PHE A 78 7.59 13.25 8.50
C PHE A 78 7.17 14.72 8.40
N GLY A 79 7.85 15.54 7.60
CA GLY A 79 7.39 16.89 7.29
C GLY A 79 6.08 16.94 6.51
N GLY A 80 5.77 15.90 5.71
CA GLY A 80 4.48 15.72 5.05
C GLY A 80 3.37 15.37 6.05
N LEU A 81 3.64 14.43 6.96
CA LEU A 81 2.72 14.06 8.04
C LEU A 81 2.32 15.28 8.88
N ASP A 82 3.31 16.10 9.28
CA ASP A 82 3.06 17.32 10.07
C ASP A 82 2.15 18.32 9.33
N LYS A 83 2.43 18.59 8.05
CA LYS A 83 1.61 19.50 7.22
C LYS A 83 0.17 19.04 7.06
N LEU A 84 -0.04 17.73 6.95
CA LEU A 84 -1.38 17.13 6.84
C LEU A 84 -2.02 16.82 8.20
N ARG A 85 -1.31 17.10 9.31
CA ARG A 85 -1.77 16.81 10.69
C ARG A 85 -2.08 15.32 10.90
N MET A 86 -1.29 14.46 10.28
CA MET A 86 -1.38 13.00 10.37
C MET A 86 -0.41 12.44 11.40
N THR A 87 -0.77 11.32 12.01
CA THR A 87 0.10 10.57 12.93
C THR A 87 0.14 9.10 12.53
N ILE A 88 1.28 8.46 12.79
CA ILE A 88 1.48 7.03 12.60
C ILE A 88 2.06 6.44 13.90
N PRO A 89 1.89 5.14 14.18
CA PRO A 89 2.37 4.51 15.42
C PRO A 89 3.87 4.19 15.40
N PHE A 90 4.63 4.78 14.48
CA PHE A 90 6.07 4.56 14.30
C PHE A 90 6.80 5.89 14.32
N ASP A 91 7.91 5.94 15.03
CA ASP A 91 8.85 7.05 14.93
C ASP A 91 9.76 6.87 13.71
N ARG A 92 10.71 7.80 13.56
CA ARG A 92 11.62 7.83 12.43
C ARG A 92 12.47 6.57 12.30
N ASP A 93 12.96 6.06 13.42
CA ASP A 93 13.81 4.88 13.45
C ASP A 93 12.98 3.61 13.17
N GLY A 94 11.75 3.54 13.68
CA GLY A 94 10.82 2.45 13.36
C GLY A 94 10.47 2.39 11.87
N VAL A 95 10.21 3.53 11.22
CA VAL A 95 9.98 3.57 9.76
C VAL A 95 11.23 3.12 9.01
N ALA A 96 12.42 3.59 9.40
CA ALA A 96 13.68 3.16 8.78
C ALA A 96 13.89 1.64 8.90
N GLU A 97 13.62 1.07 10.09
CA GLU A 97 13.71 -0.36 10.34
C GLU A 97 12.75 -1.16 9.45
N ILE A 98 11.49 -0.71 9.31
CA ILE A 98 10.51 -1.35 8.44
C ILE A 98 11.00 -1.37 6.98
N LEU A 99 11.52 -0.24 6.46
CA LEU A 99 12.05 -0.16 5.09
C LEU A 99 13.25 -1.10 4.89
N HIS A 100 14.15 -1.17 5.86
CA HIS A 100 15.26 -2.11 5.87
C HIS A 100 14.79 -3.57 5.84
N ASN A 101 13.80 -3.92 6.66
CA ASN A 101 13.25 -5.27 6.72
C ASN A 101 12.54 -5.65 5.41
N CYS A 102 11.73 -4.77 4.83
CA CYS A 102 11.10 -5.02 3.53
C CYS A 102 12.14 -5.29 2.43
N THR A 103 13.20 -4.49 2.39
CA THR A 103 14.30 -4.68 1.44
C THR A 103 15.01 -6.01 1.66
N ALA A 104 15.40 -6.32 2.90
CA ALA A 104 16.11 -7.55 3.23
C ALA A 104 15.28 -8.81 2.94
N LEU A 105 14.00 -8.81 3.35
CA LEU A 105 13.09 -9.93 3.16
C LEU A 105 12.74 -10.14 1.67
N SER A 106 12.72 -9.08 0.87
CA SER A 106 12.49 -9.20 -0.58
C SER A 106 13.67 -9.81 -1.34
N GLY A 107 14.88 -9.80 -0.76
CA GLY A 107 16.12 -10.20 -1.43
C GLY A 107 16.62 -9.20 -2.48
N HIS A 108 15.93 -8.07 -2.67
CA HIS A 108 16.27 -7.10 -3.71
C HIS A 108 17.53 -6.31 -3.36
N ARG A 109 18.46 -6.24 -4.31
CA ARG A 109 19.66 -5.38 -4.23
C ARG A 109 19.52 -4.07 -5.01
N ALA A 110 18.51 -3.97 -5.85
CA ALA A 110 18.09 -2.76 -6.53
C ALA A 110 16.57 -2.67 -6.38
N ALA A 111 16.08 -1.69 -5.63
CA ALA A 111 14.67 -1.62 -5.26
C ALA A 111 14.14 -0.19 -5.31
N TYR A 112 12.85 -0.11 -5.63
CA TYR A 112 11.99 1.01 -5.30
C TYR A 112 11.29 0.65 -3.99
N VAL A 113 11.39 1.51 -2.97
CA VAL A 113 10.75 1.30 -1.66
C VAL A 113 9.90 2.51 -1.33
#